data_AF-A0A248YS55-F1
#
_entry.id   AF-A0A248YS55-F1
#
_cell.length_a   1.000
_cell.length_b   1.000
_cell.length_c   1.000
_cell.angle_alpha   90.00
_cell.angle_beta   90.00
_cell.angle_gamma   90.00
#
_symmetry.space_group_name_H-M   'P 1'
#
loop_
_entity.id
_entity.type
_entity.pdbx_description
1 polymer ?
#
loop_
_entity_poly.entity_id
_entity_poly.type
_entity_poly.pdbx_seq_one_letter_code
_entity_poly.pdbx_strand_id
1 'polypeptide(L)'
;MIMHGLVAHDEGHVPVVDLGIAGSRSRALLAQTVAEICATAGFFVALGHGVLTDVVAAMDDATAAFFHQPTRDKLALLAEPGDPLARGLGRDGSLAGPNVSASAIDRAADDVLETYTMNRLGEPEHAEDLPARVDPVMRTPNKWPDLPGFRSAYTAYYAAMEQLQILNGQVRPMWSV
;
A
#
# COMPACT_ATOMS: atom_id res chain seq x y z
N MET A 1 -24.53 23.53 -24.63
CA MET A 1 -24.14 22.22 -25.19
C MET A 1 -23.25 21.56 -24.15
N ILE A 2 -23.79 20.62 -23.38
CA ILE A 2 -23.16 20.04 -22.20
C ILE A 2 -22.30 18.87 -22.68
N MET A 3 -20.99 18.98 -22.49
CA MET A 3 -20.03 17.89 -22.72
C MET A 3 -20.26 16.81 -21.64
N HIS A 4 -21.12 15.84 -21.94
CA HIS A 4 -21.12 14.54 -21.28
C HIS A 4 -19.99 13.71 -21.88
N GLY A 5 -18.92 13.50 -21.14
CA GLY A 5 -17.81 12.64 -21.55
C GLY A 5 -16.81 12.49 -20.42
N LEU A 6 -17.17 11.70 -19.38
CA LEU A 6 -16.26 11.39 -18.28
C LEU A 6 -15.51 10.06 -18.48
N VAL A 7 -15.76 9.33 -19.57
CA VAL A 7 -14.96 8.14 -19.88
C VAL A 7 -14.81 8.03 -21.39
N ALA A 8 -13.58 8.23 -21.87
CA ALA A 8 -13.16 7.75 -23.17
C ALA A 8 -12.68 6.31 -22.96
N HIS A 9 -13.47 5.33 -23.41
CA HIS A 9 -12.99 3.97 -23.56
C HIS A 9 -12.31 3.88 -24.93
N ASP A 10 -10.98 3.98 -24.91
CA ASP A 10 -10.12 3.63 -26.04
C ASP A 10 -9.40 2.33 -25.65
N GLU A 11 -9.41 1.33 -26.53
CA GLU A 11 -8.77 0.03 -26.27
C GLU A 11 -7.26 0.27 -26.05
N GLY A 12 -6.82 0.20 -24.78
CA GLY A 12 -5.42 0.36 -24.39
C GLY A 12 -5.08 1.55 -23.50
N HIS A 13 -6.04 2.41 -23.12
CA HIS A 13 -5.79 3.51 -22.19
C HIS A 13 -6.10 3.16 -20.73
N VAL A 14 -5.18 3.50 -19.81
CA VAL A 14 -5.37 3.39 -18.36
C VAL A 14 -6.27 4.53 -17.87
N PRO A 15 -7.40 4.24 -17.18
CA PRO A 15 -8.27 5.29 -16.66
C PRO A 15 -7.54 6.20 -15.67
N VAL A 16 -7.78 7.51 -15.76
CA VAL A 16 -7.24 8.52 -14.84
C VAL A 16 -8.39 9.16 -14.09
N VAL A 17 -8.31 9.18 -12.75
CA VAL A 17 -9.36 9.69 -11.87
C VAL A 17 -8.78 10.79 -10.97
N ASP A 18 -9.33 11.99 -11.06
CA ASP A 18 -9.01 13.09 -10.13
C ASP A 18 -9.87 12.99 -8.87
N LEU A 19 -9.23 12.76 -7.72
CA LEU A 19 -9.88 12.65 -6.41
C LEU A 19 -10.13 14.01 -5.74
N GLY A 20 -9.60 15.10 -6.30
CA GLY A 20 -9.68 16.45 -5.75
C GLY A 20 -11.02 17.17 -5.95
N ILE A 21 -12.03 16.51 -6.56
CA ILE A 21 -13.28 17.17 -6.95
C ILE A 21 -14.15 17.49 -5.71
N ALA A 22 -14.40 18.77 -5.46
CA ALA A 22 -15.20 19.24 -4.33
C ALA A 22 -16.72 19.17 -4.57
N GLY A 23 -17.48 18.83 -3.52
CA GLY A 23 -18.95 18.85 -3.49
C GLY A 23 -19.61 17.48 -3.34
N SER A 24 -20.76 17.41 -2.66
CA SER A 24 -21.47 16.15 -2.36
C SER A 24 -21.97 15.41 -3.61
N ARG A 25 -22.52 16.15 -4.58
CA ARG A 25 -22.94 15.60 -5.89
C ARG A 25 -21.73 15.06 -6.67
N SER A 26 -20.60 15.77 -6.60
CA SER A 26 -19.34 15.36 -7.24
C SER A 26 -18.77 14.08 -6.62
N ARG A 27 -18.86 13.94 -5.29
CA ARG A 27 -18.43 12.72 -4.58
C ARG A 27 -19.23 11.48 -4.96
N ALA A 28 -20.57 11.60 -5.07
CA ALA A 28 -21.41 10.48 -5.47
C ALA A 28 -21.12 10.03 -6.91
N LEU A 29 -20.89 10.98 -7.82
CA LEU A 29 -20.48 10.67 -9.19
C LEU A 29 -19.09 10.02 -9.23
N LEU A 30 -18.12 10.58 -8.50
CA LEU A 30 -16.77 10.02 -8.38
C LEU A 30 -16.80 8.58 -7.88
N ALA A 31 -17.59 8.29 -6.84
CA ALA A 31 -17.74 6.93 -6.31
C ALA A 31 -18.33 5.95 -7.35
N GLN A 32 -19.32 6.39 -8.13
CA GLN A 32 -19.90 5.57 -9.22
C GLN A 32 -18.87 5.32 -10.33
N THR A 33 -18.12 6.34 -10.73
CA THR A 33 -17.05 6.22 -11.73
C THR A 33 -15.96 5.26 -11.27
N VAL A 34 -15.49 5.38 -10.03
CA VAL A 34 -14.50 4.45 -9.46
C VAL A 34 -15.06 3.02 -9.42
N ALA A 35 -16.32 2.84 -9.01
CA ALA A 35 -16.95 1.52 -8.98
C ALA A 35 -17.02 0.89 -10.38
N GLU A 36 -17.40 1.65 -11.41
CA GLU A 36 -17.45 1.20 -12.79
C GLU A 36 -16.06 0.84 -13.33
N ILE A 37 -15.05 1.67 -13.06
CA ILE A 37 -13.67 1.41 -13.47
C ILE A 37 -13.15 0.14 -12.78
N CYS A 38 -13.38 -0.03 -11.48
CA CYS A 38 -12.99 -1.24 -10.76
C CYS A 38 -13.72 -2.49 -11.27
N ALA A 39 -14.98 -2.38 -11.71
CA ALA A 39 -15.74 -3.50 -12.26
C ALA A 39 -15.34 -3.89 -13.69
N THR A 40 -14.74 -2.96 -14.45
CA THR A 40 -14.44 -3.14 -15.88
C THR A 40 -12.93 -3.29 -16.14
N ALA A 41 -12.13 -2.29 -15.74
CA ALA A 41 -10.68 -2.28 -15.91
C ALA A 41 -9.94 -2.90 -14.71
N GLY A 42 -10.48 -2.76 -13.49
CA GLY A 42 -9.87 -3.27 -12.25
C GLY A 42 -8.79 -2.36 -11.65
N PHE A 43 -8.35 -1.32 -12.35
CA PHE A 43 -7.32 -0.38 -11.90
C PHE A 43 -7.47 1.01 -12.54
N PHE A 44 -6.82 2.02 -11.95
CA PHE A 44 -6.77 3.40 -12.46
C PHE A 44 -5.57 4.16 -11.88
N VAL A 45 -5.22 5.29 -12.50
CA VAL A 45 -4.28 6.29 -11.97
C VAL A 45 -5.06 7.33 -11.19
N ALA A 46 -4.68 7.57 -9.94
CA ALA A 46 -5.30 8.58 -9.09
C ALA A 46 -4.51 9.91 -9.15
N LEU A 47 -5.20 11.01 -9.42
CA LEU A 47 -4.69 12.38 -9.30
C LEU A 47 -5.41 13.09 -8.15
N GLY A 48 -4.88 14.25 -7.73
CA GLY A 48 -5.56 15.10 -6.74
C GLY A 48 -5.83 14.43 -5.39
N HIS A 49 -5.11 13.34 -5.06
CA HIS A 49 -5.30 12.56 -3.85
C HIS A 49 -4.84 13.31 -2.58
N GLY A 50 -4.05 14.38 -2.72
CA GLY A 50 -3.67 15.25 -1.59
C GLY A 50 -2.53 14.72 -0.72
N VAL A 51 -1.92 13.59 -1.06
CA VAL A 51 -0.66 13.14 -0.43
C VAL A 51 0.46 14.05 -0.91
N LEU A 52 1.19 14.64 0.03
CA LEU A 52 2.25 15.59 -0.29
C LEU A 52 3.42 14.88 -0.98
N THR A 53 3.99 15.53 -1.99
CA THR A 53 5.08 14.97 -2.80
C THR A 53 6.34 14.69 -1.98
N ASP A 54 6.61 15.50 -0.94
CA ASP A 54 7.74 15.32 -0.02
C ASP A 54 7.61 14.06 0.85
N VAL A 55 6.39 13.69 1.26
CA VAL A 55 6.11 12.44 1.99
C VAL A 55 6.40 11.22 1.12
N VAL A 56 6.02 11.27 -0.17
CA VAL A 56 6.32 10.20 -1.13
C VAL A 56 7.83 10.11 -1.37
N ALA A 57 8.49 11.25 -1.62
CA ALA A 57 9.93 11.29 -1.88
C ALA A 57 10.75 10.80 -0.69
N ALA A 58 10.40 11.20 0.54
CA ALA A 58 11.10 10.76 1.74
C ALA A 58 11.01 9.23 1.95
N MET A 59 9.86 8.64 1.63
CA MET A 59 9.65 7.19 1.67
C MET A 59 10.48 6.46 0.60
N ASP A 60 10.52 7.00 -0.62
CA ASP A 60 11.34 6.48 -1.71
C ASP A 60 12.84 6.52 -1.38
N ASP A 61 13.33 7.68 -0.92
CA ASP A 61 14.72 7.88 -0.49
C ASP A 61 15.11 6.92 0.65
N ALA A 62 14.23 6.74 1.65
CA ALA A 62 14.44 5.80 2.75
C ALA A 62 14.52 4.35 2.25
N THR A 63 13.63 3.98 1.32
CA THR A 63 13.61 2.65 0.70
C THR A 63 14.90 2.38 -0.06
N ALA A 64 15.34 3.32 -0.90
CA ALA A 64 16.59 3.24 -1.64
C ALA A 64 17.79 3.11 -0.69
N ALA A 65 17.84 3.92 0.37
CA ALA A 65 18.90 3.86 1.37
C ALA A 65 18.98 2.49 2.05
N PHE A 66 17.84 1.87 2.38
CA PHE A 66 17.82 0.52 2.96
C PHE A 66 18.36 -0.54 2.00
N PHE A 67 17.92 -0.56 0.75
CA PHE A 67 18.37 -1.58 -0.20
C PHE A 67 19.82 -1.42 -0.65
N HIS A 68 20.40 -0.21 -0.50
CA HIS A 68 21.83 0.06 -0.67
C HIS A 68 22.72 -0.42 0.49
N GLN A 69 22.15 -0.83 1.62
CA GLN A 69 22.94 -1.35 2.75
C GLN A 69 23.61 -2.69 2.40
N PRO A 70 24.71 -3.05 3.10
CA PRO A 70 25.30 -4.37 2.99
C PRO A 70 24.28 -5.49 3.22
N THR A 71 24.37 -6.57 2.45
CA THR A 71 23.45 -7.73 2.56
C THR A 71 23.30 -8.23 4.00
N ARG A 72 24.39 -8.24 4.78
CA ARG A 72 24.36 -8.65 6.20
C ARG A 72 23.36 -7.83 7.02
N ASP A 73 23.32 -6.52 6.81
CA ASP A 73 22.48 -5.60 7.59
C ASP A 73 21.01 -5.72 7.14
N LYS A 74 20.76 -5.96 5.86
CA LYS A 74 19.42 -6.29 5.34
C LYS A 74 18.90 -7.63 5.89
N LEU A 75 19.74 -8.68 5.86
CA LEU A 75 19.38 -10.01 6.33
C LEU A 75 19.09 -10.07 7.84
N ALA A 76 19.62 -9.13 8.63
CA ALA A 76 19.28 -9.00 10.05
C ALA A 76 17.79 -8.67 10.27
N LEU A 77 17.09 -8.20 9.23
CA LEU A 77 15.67 -7.85 9.27
C LEU A 77 14.78 -8.85 8.52
N LEU A 78 15.26 -10.04 8.17
CA LEU A 78 14.44 -11.08 7.51
C LEU A 78 13.11 -11.30 8.22
N ALA A 79 12.02 -11.38 7.47
CA ALA A 79 10.71 -11.72 8.00
C ALA A 79 10.72 -13.12 8.64
N GLU A 80 10.05 -13.24 9.80
CA GLU A 80 9.94 -14.53 10.49
C GLU A 80 9.06 -15.49 9.66
N PRO A 81 9.44 -16.77 9.48
CA PRO A 81 8.64 -17.72 8.71
C PRO A 81 7.19 -17.91 9.19
N GLY A 82 6.91 -17.61 10.46
CA GLY A 82 5.58 -17.70 11.06
C GLY A 82 4.84 -16.35 11.17
N ASP A 83 5.41 -15.25 10.68
CA ASP A 83 4.73 -13.97 10.69
C ASP A 83 3.74 -13.87 9.51
N PRO A 84 2.41 -13.87 9.76
CA PRO A 84 1.43 -13.79 8.69
C PRO A 84 1.43 -12.45 7.94
N LEU A 85 2.10 -11.42 8.48
CA LEU A 85 2.23 -10.10 7.88
C LEU A 85 3.61 -9.89 7.23
N ALA A 86 4.47 -10.91 7.26
CA ALA A 86 5.80 -10.92 6.65
C ALA A 86 6.64 -9.66 6.94
N ARG A 87 6.57 -9.12 8.18
CA ARG A 87 7.22 -7.84 8.54
C ARG A 87 8.75 -7.97 8.50
N GLY A 88 9.40 -7.02 7.83
CA GLY A 88 10.84 -7.01 7.57
C GLY A 88 11.19 -7.33 6.12
N LEU A 89 12.44 -7.74 5.88
CA LEU A 89 12.94 -8.13 4.57
C LEU A 89 12.28 -9.44 4.12
N GLY A 90 11.66 -9.44 2.95
CA GLY A 90 11.17 -10.64 2.29
C GLY A 90 12.31 -11.57 1.86
N ARG A 91 11.96 -12.77 1.42
CA ARG A 91 12.98 -13.70 0.90
C ARG A 91 13.41 -13.27 -0.50
N ASP A 92 14.71 -13.30 -0.76
CA ASP A 92 15.26 -13.12 -2.10
C ASP A 92 14.66 -14.15 -3.07
N GLY A 93 14.13 -13.69 -4.21
CA GLY A 93 13.58 -14.56 -5.25
C GLY A 93 12.57 -13.87 -6.15
N SER A 94 11.97 -14.65 -7.04
CA SER A 94 10.88 -14.18 -7.90
C SER A 94 9.65 -13.80 -7.06
N LEU A 95 9.00 -12.67 -7.39
CA LEU A 95 7.73 -12.23 -6.78
C LEU A 95 6.66 -13.33 -6.78
N ALA A 96 6.66 -14.18 -7.80
CA ALA A 96 5.72 -15.29 -7.97
C ALA A 96 6.03 -16.52 -7.11
N GLY A 97 7.24 -16.62 -6.55
CA GLY A 97 7.69 -17.75 -5.74
C GLY A 97 6.79 -18.09 -4.56
N PRO A 98 6.51 -17.14 -3.64
CA PRO A 98 5.65 -17.38 -2.47
C PRO A 98 4.14 -17.33 -2.80
N ASN A 99 3.75 -16.83 -3.98
CA ASN A 99 2.34 -16.73 -4.34
C ASN A 99 1.80 -18.07 -4.84
N VAL A 100 0.99 -18.75 -4.02
CA VAL A 100 0.35 -20.03 -4.38
C VAL A 100 -0.60 -19.89 -5.58
N SER A 101 -1.17 -18.72 -5.83
CA SER A 101 -2.03 -18.47 -6.98
C SER A 101 -1.28 -18.00 -8.23
N ALA A 102 0.04 -17.85 -8.18
CA ALA A 102 0.81 -17.46 -9.35
C ALA A 102 0.66 -18.50 -10.48
N SER A 103 0.49 -18.02 -11.71
CA SER A 103 0.44 -18.88 -12.88
C SER A 103 1.83 -19.45 -13.21
N ALA A 104 1.90 -20.42 -14.12
CA ALA A 104 3.18 -20.92 -14.63
C ALA A 104 3.97 -19.84 -15.38
N ILE A 105 3.27 -18.88 -16.00
CA ILE A 105 3.88 -17.74 -16.70
C ILE A 105 4.51 -16.78 -15.67
N ASP A 106 3.79 -16.45 -14.61
CA ASP A 106 4.29 -15.56 -13.55
C ASP A 106 5.53 -16.15 -12.86
N ARG A 107 5.54 -17.46 -12.62
CA ARG A 107 6.71 -18.15 -12.05
C ARG A 107 7.91 -18.23 -12.98
N ALA A 108 7.67 -18.16 -14.29
CA ALA A 108 8.73 -18.17 -15.30
C ALA A 108 9.24 -16.76 -15.63
N ALA A 109 8.59 -15.71 -15.11
CA ALA A 109 9.08 -14.35 -15.27
C ALA A 109 10.33 -14.12 -14.41
N ASP A 110 11.37 -13.55 -15.01
CA ASP A 110 12.59 -13.08 -14.32
C ASP A 110 12.31 -11.77 -13.52
N ASP A 111 11.22 -11.76 -12.75
CA ASP A 111 10.83 -10.66 -11.89
C ASP A 111 11.44 -10.86 -10.50
N VAL A 112 12.77 -10.69 -10.44
CA VAL A 112 13.56 -10.81 -9.22
C VAL A 112 13.57 -9.47 -8.50
N LEU A 113 13.17 -9.48 -7.24
CA LEU A 113 13.23 -8.29 -6.39
C LEU A 113 13.47 -8.68 -4.93
N GLU A 114 13.92 -7.69 -4.18
CA GLU A 114 13.88 -7.70 -2.73
C GLU A 114 12.65 -6.93 -2.27
N THR A 115 12.01 -7.37 -1.17
CA THR A 115 10.86 -6.67 -0.58
C THR A 115 11.17 -6.32 0.87
N TYR A 116 10.60 -5.21 1.35
CA TYR A 116 10.57 -4.88 2.76
C TYR A 116 9.14 -4.52 3.13
N THR A 117 8.60 -5.19 4.15
CA THR A 117 7.21 -5.01 4.58
C THR A 117 7.17 -4.38 5.95
N MET A 118 6.37 -3.33 6.08
CA MET A 118 5.89 -2.86 7.38
C MET A 118 4.38 -3.07 7.46
N ASN A 119 3.86 -3.23 8.67
CA ASN A 119 2.43 -3.27 8.90
C ASN A 119 2.05 -2.37 10.08
N ARG A 120 0.97 -1.60 9.95
CA ARG A 120 0.45 -0.73 11.02
C ARG A 120 0.28 -1.46 12.35
N LEU A 121 -0.15 -2.73 12.32
CA LEU A 121 -0.34 -3.57 13.52
C LEU A 121 0.97 -3.93 14.24
N GLY A 122 2.12 -3.71 13.61
CA GLY A 122 3.44 -3.84 14.24
C GLY A 122 3.90 -2.58 14.98
N GLU A 123 3.15 -1.48 14.92
CA GLU A 123 3.41 -0.31 15.76
C GLU A 123 2.72 -0.46 17.12
N PRO A 124 3.38 -0.17 18.25
CA PRO A 124 2.85 -0.41 19.60
C PRO A 124 1.47 0.23 19.82
N GLU A 125 1.28 1.47 19.37
CA GLU A 125 0.03 2.21 19.53
C GLU A 125 -1.17 1.56 18.83
N HIS A 126 -0.93 0.78 17.77
CA HIS A 126 -1.99 0.10 17.00
C HIS A 126 -2.16 -1.36 17.41
N ALA A 127 -1.11 -1.99 17.95
CA ALA A 127 -1.17 -3.35 18.46
C ALA A 127 -2.10 -3.47 19.69
N GLU A 128 -2.19 -2.41 20.49
CA GLU A 128 -3.06 -2.33 21.68
C GLU A 128 -4.55 -2.24 21.33
N ASP A 129 -4.89 -1.69 20.16
CA ASP A 129 -6.29 -1.57 19.69
C ASP A 129 -6.90 -2.91 19.25
N LEU A 130 -6.08 -3.95 19.08
CA LEU A 130 -6.57 -5.25 18.61
C LEU A 130 -7.36 -5.98 19.70
N PRO A 131 -8.58 -6.47 19.41
CA PRO A 131 -9.36 -7.28 20.35
C PRO A 131 -8.58 -8.49 20.86
N ALA A 132 -8.82 -8.90 22.11
CA ALA A 132 -8.15 -10.05 22.72
C ALA A 132 -8.31 -11.38 21.94
N ARG A 133 -9.37 -11.50 21.13
CA ARG A 133 -9.62 -12.67 20.25
C ARG A 133 -8.69 -12.76 19.04
N VAL A 134 -7.99 -11.68 18.70
CA VAL A 134 -7.06 -11.65 17.57
C VAL A 134 -5.79 -12.37 17.97
N ASP A 135 -5.33 -13.29 17.11
CA ASP A 135 -4.11 -14.05 17.33
C ASP A 135 -2.95 -13.13 17.77
N PRO A 136 -2.26 -13.45 18.89
CA PRO A 136 -1.12 -12.67 19.37
C PRO A 136 -0.06 -12.37 18.30
N VAL A 137 0.13 -13.25 17.31
CA VAL A 137 1.10 -13.04 16.21
C VAL A 137 0.82 -11.77 15.40
N MET A 138 -0.44 -11.30 15.37
CA MET A 138 -0.79 -10.05 14.69
C MET A 138 -0.13 -8.83 15.35
N ARG A 139 0.23 -8.93 16.63
CA ARG A 139 0.88 -7.86 17.43
C ARG A 139 2.42 -7.87 17.36
N THR A 140 3.04 -8.76 16.58
CA THR A 140 4.51 -8.78 16.45
C THR A 140 5.03 -7.41 15.99
N PRO A 141 6.06 -6.83 16.62
CA PRO A 141 6.55 -5.52 16.22
C PRO A 141 7.09 -5.48 14.78
N ASN A 142 7.02 -4.32 14.13
CA ASN A 142 7.77 -4.09 12.88
C ASN A 142 9.28 -4.19 13.11
N LYS A 143 10.01 -4.65 12.08
CA LYS A 143 11.48 -4.77 12.09
C LYS A 143 12.13 -3.55 11.43
N TRP A 144 12.32 -2.48 12.19
CA TRP A 144 12.89 -1.23 11.69
C TRP A 144 14.42 -1.30 11.52
N PRO A 145 15.00 -0.87 10.38
CA PRO A 145 16.44 -0.70 10.24
C PRO A 145 16.94 0.47 11.08
N ASP A 146 18.20 0.38 11.52
CA ASP A 146 18.92 1.49 12.15
C ASP A 146 19.42 2.49 11.07
N LEU A 147 18.45 3.16 10.44
CA LEU A 147 18.66 4.18 9.41
C LEU A 147 17.96 5.47 9.83
N PRO A 148 18.68 6.61 9.86
CA PRO A 148 18.09 7.89 10.22
C PRO A 148 16.86 8.21 9.37
N GLY A 149 15.74 8.51 10.02
CA GLY A 149 14.50 8.93 9.36
C GLY A 149 13.67 7.80 8.72
N PHE A 150 14.18 6.56 8.63
CA PHE A 150 13.50 5.48 7.91
C PHE A 150 12.10 5.17 8.46
N ARG A 151 11.98 4.94 9.78
CA ARG A 151 10.68 4.69 10.43
C ARG A 151 9.72 5.87 10.24
N SER A 152 10.20 7.09 10.38
CA SER A 152 9.38 8.30 10.20
C SER A 152 8.84 8.44 8.79
N ALA A 153 9.66 8.16 7.76
CA ALA A 153 9.23 8.22 6.37
C ALA A 153 8.14 7.17 6.06
N TYR A 154 8.36 5.91 6.46
CA TYR A 154 7.39 4.83 6.25
C TYR A 154 6.06 5.07 6.98
N THR A 155 6.12 5.48 8.25
CA THR A 155 4.91 5.74 9.05
C THR A 155 4.13 6.95 8.54
N ALA A 156 4.81 8.03 8.12
CA ALA A 156 4.18 9.19 7.52
C ALA A 156 3.48 8.85 6.19
N TYR A 157 4.15 8.10 5.30
CA TYR A 157 3.56 7.67 4.05
C TYR A 157 2.35 6.75 4.27
N TYR A 158 2.45 5.77 5.18
CA TYR A 158 1.32 4.90 5.52
C TYR A 158 0.11 5.71 6.01
N ALA A 159 0.33 6.63 6.96
CA ALA A 159 -0.74 7.47 7.50
C ALA A 159 -1.40 8.35 6.42
N ALA A 160 -0.61 8.91 5.49
CA ALA A 160 -1.15 9.71 4.39
C ALA A 160 -1.99 8.87 3.42
N MET A 161 -1.55 7.64 3.10
CA MET A 161 -2.29 6.72 2.24
C MET A 161 -3.56 6.18 2.91
N GLU A 162 -3.54 5.97 4.23
CA GLU A 162 -4.72 5.55 5.00
C GLU A 162 -5.83 6.61 4.97
N GLN A 163 -5.49 7.90 4.94
CA GLN A 163 -6.47 8.99 4.82
C GLN A 163 -7.23 8.97 3.47
N LEU A 164 -6.71 8.33 2.43
CA LEU A 164 -7.40 8.18 1.15
C LEU A 164 -8.60 7.23 1.22
N GLN A 165 -8.75 6.45 2.30
CA GLN A 165 -9.85 5.50 2.48
C GLN A 165 -11.22 6.18 2.69
N ILE A 166 -11.28 7.52 2.67
CA ILE A 166 -12.43 8.30 3.07
C ILE A 166 -13.13 8.91 1.86
N LEU A 167 -13.99 8.12 1.21
CA LEU A 167 -15.11 8.68 0.44
C LEU A 167 -16.29 9.10 1.35
N ASN A 168 -16.22 8.90 2.67
CA ASN A 168 -17.38 9.08 3.57
C ASN A 168 -17.14 9.74 4.94
N GLY A 169 -16.15 10.61 5.08
CA GLY A 169 -15.95 11.48 6.26
C GLY A 169 -15.81 10.82 7.64
N GLN A 170 -15.72 9.49 7.73
CA GLN A 170 -15.51 8.78 8.98
C GLN A 170 -14.38 7.76 8.79
N VAL A 171 -13.25 7.98 9.45
CA VAL A 171 -12.25 6.94 9.71
C VAL A 171 -12.94 5.94 10.63
N ARG A 172 -13.34 4.79 10.09
CA ARG A 172 -13.72 3.64 10.92
C ARG A 172 -12.50 2.73 11.02
N PRO A 173 -12.20 2.17 12.21
CA PRO A 173 -11.23 1.10 12.32
C PRO A 173 -11.62 -0.03 11.36
N MET A 174 -10.64 -0.60 10.65
CA MET A 174 -10.85 -1.67 9.66
C MET A 174 -11.59 -2.90 10.19
N TRP A 175 -11.69 -3.04 11.52
CA TRP A 175 -12.37 -4.11 12.26
C TRP A 175 -13.81 -3.79 12.67
N SER A 176 -14.34 -2.61 12.34
CA SER A 176 -15.73 -2.23 12.61
C SER A 176 -16.67 -2.70 11.48
N VAL A 177 -16.93 -4.01 11.44
CA VAL A 177 -18.09 -4.59 10.74
C VAL A 177 -19.32 -4.50 11.64
#